data_AF-A0A1I3Q9Z7-F1
#
_entry.id   AF-A0A1I3Q9Z7-F1
#
_cell.length_a   1.000
_cell.length_b   1.000
_cell.length_c   1.000
_cell.angle_alpha   90.00
_cell.angle_beta   90.00
_cell.angle_gamma   90.00
#
_symmetry.space_group_name_H-M   'P 1'
#
loop_
_entity.id
_entity.type
_entity.pdbx_description
1 polymer ?
#
loop_
_entity_poly.entity_id
_entity_poly.type
_entity_poly.pdbx_seq_one_letter_code
_entity_poly.pdbx_strand_id
1 'polypeptide(L)' 'MDFYHSWLYRAIINTHWFMWIVIYVTLGTNVLAPVIVWYFINGRQLLRRFWASKKRRSGSGNPQGSAPG' A
#
# COMPACT_ATOMS: atom_id res chain seq x y z
N MET A 1 -19.36 36.29 9.80
CA MET A 1 -18.52 35.92 8.64
C MET A 1 -17.08 36.12 9.08
N ASP A 2 -16.61 35.33 10.06
CA ASP A 2 -15.38 35.65 10.81
C ASP A 2 -14.48 34.41 11.00
N PHE A 3 -14.80 33.30 10.33
CA PHE A 3 -14.03 32.06 10.45
C PHE A 3 -12.61 32.19 9.89
N TYR A 4 -12.36 33.14 8.98
CA TYR A 4 -11.02 33.43 8.45
C TYR A 4 -10.10 34.16 9.44
N HIS A 5 -10.64 34.70 10.53
CA HIS A 5 -9.87 35.37 11.59
C HIS A 5 -9.77 34.54 12.87
N SER A 6 -10.30 33.31 12.85
CA SER A 6 -10.13 32.35 13.92
C SER A 6 -8.63 32.14 14.18
N TRP A 7 -8.22 32.21 15.45
CA TRP A 7 -6.85 31.93 15.89
C TRP A 7 -6.30 30.64 15.28
N LEU A 8 -7.15 29.63 15.08
CA LEU A 8 -6.84 28.37 14.42
C LEU A 8 -6.34 28.52 12.96
N TYR A 9 -6.99 29.37 12.16
CA TYR A 9 -6.58 29.59 10.76
C TYR A 9 -5.23 30.30 10.71
N ARG A 10 -5.03 31.31 11.56
CA ARG A 10 -3.79 32.10 11.64
C ARG A 10 -2.62 31.31 12.21
N ALA A 11 -2.87 30.42 13.17
CA ALA A 11 -1.84 29.67 13.89
C ALA A 11 -1.50 28.31 13.26
N ILE A 12 -2.45 27.68 12.56
CA ILE A 12 -2.28 26.32 12.04
C ILE A 12 -2.32 26.27 10.51
N ILE A 13 -3.30 26.92 9.89
CA ILE A 13 -3.55 26.76 8.44
C ILE A 13 -2.67 27.70 7.59
N ASN A 14 -2.39 28.91 8.08
CA ASN A 14 -1.52 29.89 7.40
C ASN A 14 -0.02 29.64 7.62
N THR A 15 0.32 28.63 8.41
CA THR A 15 1.72 28.32 8.72
C THR A 15 2.30 27.60 7.51
N HIS A 16 3.35 28.17 6.92
CA HIS A 16 3.95 27.71 5.64
C HIS A 16 4.12 26.18 5.59
N TRP A 17 4.63 25.57 6.67
CA TRP A 17 4.84 24.12 6.77
C TRP A 17 3.55 23.30 6.65
N PHE A 18 2.42 23.78 7.18
CA PHE A 18 1.13 23.10 7.07
C PHE A 18 0.58 23.10 5.64
N MET A 19 0.67 24.23 4.93
CA MET A 19 0.28 24.27 3.51
C MET A 19 1.11 23.29 2.67
N TRP A 20 2.42 23.20 2.91
CA TRP A 20 3.27 22.22 2.23
C TRP A 20 2.88 20.77 2.52
N ILE A 21 2.49 20.44 3.76
CA ILE A 21 1.98 19.10 4.09
C ILE A 21 0.75 18.79 3.26
N VAL A 22 -0.23 19.71 3.18
CA VAL A 22 -1.45 19.51 2.38
C VAL A 22 -1.08 19.27 0.91
N ILE A 23 -0.19 20.09 0.35
CA ILE A 23 0.29 19.94 -1.03
C ILE A 23 0.94 18.57 -1.24
N TYR A 24 1.91 18.18 -0.39
CA TYR A 24 2.60 16.91 -0.51
C TYR A 24 1.68 15.70 -0.32
N VAL A 25 0.70 15.78 0.58
CA VAL A 25 -0.28 14.71 0.79
C VAL A 25 -1.19 14.60 -0.43
N THR A 26 -1.68 15.71 -0.98
CA THR A 26 -2.54 15.69 -2.16
C THR A 26 -1.78 15.17 -3.39
N LEU A 27 -0.59 15.70 -3.67
CA LEU A 27 0.27 15.23 -4.77
C LEU A 27 0.69 13.76 -4.58
N GLY A 28 1.16 13.43 -3.38
CA GLY A 28 1.55 12.07 -3.01
C GLY A 28 0.40 11.09 -3.21
N THR A 29 -0.77 11.40 -2.68
CA THR A 29 -1.96 10.55 -2.85
C THR A 29 -2.37 10.47 -4.31
N ASN A 30 -2.28 11.54 -5.10
CA ASN A 30 -2.62 11.52 -6.52
C ASN A 30 -1.71 10.56 -7.31
N VAL A 31 -0.40 10.58 -7.02
CA VAL A 31 0.58 9.67 -7.64
C VAL A 31 0.45 8.25 -7.10
N LEU A 32 0.19 8.08 -5.80
CA LEU A 32 0.05 6.76 -5.16
C LEU A 32 -1.29 6.10 -5.48
N ALA A 33 -2.36 6.86 -5.72
CA ALA A 33 -3.70 6.34 -5.99
C ALA A 33 -3.73 5.28 -7.11
N PRO A 34 -3.18 5.51 -8.32
CA PRO A 34 -3.16 4.48 -9.37
C PRO A 34 -2.36 3.25 -8.96
N VAL A 35 -1.27 3.40 -8.20
CA VAL A 35 -0.45 2.28 -7.70
C VAL A 35 -1.21 1.44 -6.68
N ILE A 36 -1.91 2.10 -5.76
CA ILE A 36 -2.76 1.44 -4.75
C ILE A 36 -3.90 0.69 -5.45
N VAL A 37 -4.61 1.35 -6.38
CA VAL A 37 -5.69 0.71 -7.15
C VAL A 37 -5.16 -0.50 -7.92
N TRP A 38 -4.02 -0.36 -8.59
CA TRP A 38 -3.37 -1.48 -9.30
C TRP A 38 -3.02 -2.64 -8.36
N TYR A 39 -2.49 -2.35 -7.17
CA TYR A 39 -2.17 -3.36 -6.16
C TYR A 39 -3.42 -4.07 -5.65
N PHE A 40 -4.52 -3.38 -5.42
CA PHE A 40 -5.76 -4.03 -4.97
C PHE A 40 -6.38 -4.93 -6.06
N ILE A 41 -6.29 -4.52 -7.32
CA ILE A 41 -6.81 -5.29 -8.46
C ILE A 41 -5.92 -6.51 -8.75
N ASN A 42 -4.61 -6.31 -8.92
CA ASN A 42 -3.69 -7.36 -9.39
C ASN A 42 -2.94 -8.07 -8.26
N GLY A 43 -2.76 -7.40 -7.12
CA GLY A 43 -1.98 -7.91 -5.99
C GLY A 43 -2.57 -9.19 -5.39
N ARG A 44 -3.90 -9.39 -5.41
CA ARG A 44 -4.52 -10.64 -4.93
C ARG A 44 -4.08 -11.86 -5.76
N GLN A 45 -3.91 -11.70 -7.07
CA GLN A 45 -3.43 -12.78 -7.94
C GLN A 45 -1.94 -13.04 -7.73
N LEU A 46 -1.16 -11.98 -7.53
CA LEU A 46 0.27 -12.07 -7.26
C LEU A 46 0.53 -12.76 -5.90
N LEU A 47 -0.17 -12.34 -4.84
CA LEU A 47 -0.05 -12.94 -3.50
C LEU A 47 -0.39 -14.43 -3.52
N ARG A 48 -1.46 -14.83 -4.23
CA ARG A 48 -1.82 -16.24 -4.40
C ARG A 48 -0.71 -17.05 -5.07
N ARG A 49 -0.06 -16.51 -6.11
CA ARG A 49 1.08 -17.17 -6.77
C ARG A 49 2.29 -17.27 -5.86
N PHE A 50 2.62 -16.22 -5.11
CA PHE A 50 3.72 -16.25 -4.13
C PHE A 50 3.49 -17.29 -3.02
N TRP A 51 2.27 -17.39 -2.50
CA TRP A 51 1.92 -18.37 -1.47
C TRP A 51 1.89 -19.81 -2.02
N ALA A 52 1.41 -20.00 -3.25
CA ALA A 52 1.45 -21.30 -3.93
C ALA A 52 2.89 -21.78 -4.19
N SER A 53 3.80 -20.89 -4.57
CA SER A 53 5.22 -21.20 -4.77
C SER A 53 5.93 -21.53 -3.45
N LYS A 54 5.55 -20.87 -2.34
CA LYS A 54 6.09 -21.18 -1.01
C LYS A 54 5.69 -22.58 -0.56
N LYS A 55 4.45 -23.00 -0.82
CA LYS A 55 3.95 -24.35 -0.47
C LYS A 55 4.66 -25.48 -1.24
N ARG A 56 5.12 -25.22 -2.46
CA ARG A 56 5.87 -26.20 -3.27
C ARG A 56 7.32 -26.41 -2.81
N ARG A 57 7.95 -25.39 -2.21
CA ARG A 57 9.32 -25.52 -1.68
C ARG A 57 9.38 -26.20 -0.32
N SER A 58 8.35 -26.05 0.52
CA SER A 58 8.26 -26.72 1.82
C SER A 58 7.83 -28.19 1.74
N GLY A 59 7.31 -28.64 0.59
CA GLY A 59 6.89 -30.04 0.36
C GLY A 59 7.89 -30.88 -0.43
N SER A 60 9.06 -30.34 -0.79
CA SER A 60 10.13 -31.11 -1.46
C SER A 60 11.11 -31.72 -0.46
N GLY A 61 10.57 -32.29 0.62
CA GLY A 61 11.22 -33.32 1.41
C GLY A 61 10.55 -34.65 1.09
N ASN A 62 11.11 -35.35 0.10
CA ASN A 62 11.02 -36.77 -0.32
C ASN A 62 9.81 -37.63 0.14
N PRO A 63 9.26 -38.49 -0.75
CA PRO A 63 9.89 -39.81 -0.90
C PRO A 63 9.93 -40.28 -2.36
N GLN A 64 11.16 -40.39 -2.89
CA GLN A 64 11.47 -41.21 -4.06
C GLN A 64 10.95 -42.62 -3.80
N GLY A 65 10.07 -43.08 -4.68
CA GLY A 65 9.38 -44.34 -4.57
C GLY A 65 10.31 -45.55 -4.67
N SER A 66 9.91 -46.60 -3.97
CA SER A 66 10.33 -47.96 -4.24
C SER A 66 9.20 -48.92 -3.85
N ALA A 67 8.93 -49.87 -4.77
CA ALA A 67 7.87 -50.89 -4.83
C ALA A 67 6.54 -50.40 -5.44
N PRO A 68 6.06 -51.08 -6.51
CA PRO A 68 5.64 -52.48 -6.39
C PRO A 68 6.24 -53.42 -7.46
N GLY A 69 6.43 -54.69 -7.09
CA GLY A 69 6.89 -55.77 -7.97
C GLY A 69 7.62 -56.85 -7.20
#